data_AF-A0A9W9VVK1-F1
#
_entry.id   AF-A0A9W9VVK1-F1
#
_cell.length_a   1.000
_cell.length_b   1.000
_cell.length_c   1.000
_cell.angle_alpha   90.00
_cell.angle_beta   90.00
_cell.angle_gamma   90.00
#
_symmetry.space_group_name_H-M   'P 1'
#
loop_
_entity.id
_entity.type
_entity.pdbx_description
1 polymer ?
#
loop_
_entity_poly.entity_id
_entity_poly.type
_entity_poly.pdbx_seq_one_letter_code
_entity_poly.pdbx_strand_id
1 'polypeptide(L)'
;MKSFFEIAAFAAGTQALVTRGGSCCFHLTASGGSSGSVGQLSDGQNRIGDNSLSPAEFCIDSGSITDGNGRGCILTPPTTQFQCDEGATPTPGFSINSQGMLEFQGSTNFVACETGQNGGLNIYTTESSDLSQCKSIQLTADSCAPPAQTTTTQPPAATTSATNNGCGTTLTSNNFEFPHLIIPIDSSSPDTAAGTQFNGKVTSTVSSIFNFDIPQSDSGKTCSLVFLFPNQADLQTSSFTFSGDGKIDFAALSSAATSSTTFNNAPSVSQDLGTITVSPGNSYVVSTFSCPAGQTVAYEMKNAGSTNLEFFEDFNPSP
;
A
#
# COMPACT_ATOMS: atom_id res chain seq x y z
N MET A 1 49.43 15.52 -54.55
CA MET A 1 48.60 14.30 -54.51
C MET A 1 47.36 14.61 -53.71
N LYS A 2 46.18 14.43 -54.33
CA LYS A 2 44.87 14.58 -53.71
C LYS A 2 44.66 13.38 -52.77
N SER A 3 44.19 13.60 -51.55
CA SER A 3 43.42 12.59 -50.83
C SER A 3 42.40 13.27 -49.95
N PHE A 4 41.14 13.01 -50.26
CA PHE A 4 39.96 13.37 -49.48
C PHE A 4 39.87 12.41 -48.28
N PHE A 5 39.49 12.92 -47.11
CA PHE A 5 38.86 12.09 -46.08
C PHE A 5 37.54 12.74 -45.66
N GLU A 6 36.50 11.94 -45.81
CA GLU A 6 35.11 12.22 -45.51
C GLU A 6 34.86 12.28 -44.00
N ILE A 7 33.74 12.93 -43.68
CA ILE A 7 33.23 13.35 -42.39
C ILE A 7 32.57 12.18 -41.64
N ALA A 8 32.66 12.16 -40.31
CA ALA A 8 31.60 11.62 -39.47
C ALA A 8 31.36 12.56 -38.28
N ALA A 9 30.35 13.42 -38.40
CA ALA A 9 29.83 14.20 -37.28
C ALA A 9 28.75 13.37 -36.59
N PHE A 10 28.98 13.00 -35.33
CA PHE A 10 27.94 12.43 -34.49
C PHE A 10 26.99 13.54 -34.07
N ALA A 11 25.79 13.58 -34.67
CA ALA A 11 24.68 14.35 -34.14
C ALA A 11 24.13 13.60 -32.91
N ALA A 12 24.44 14.08 -31.72
CA ALA A 12 23.74 13.67 -30.50
C ALA A 12 22.34 14.29 -30.52
N GLY A 13 21.34 13.51 -30.92
CA GLY A 13 19.94 13.88 -30.74
C GLY A 13 19.60 13.79 -29.27
N THR A 14 19.51 14.93 -28.58
CA THR A 14 18.86 14.99 -27.27
C THR A 14 17.38 14.75 -27.49
N GLN A 15 16.91 13.53 -27.25
CA GLN A 15 15.50 13.35 -26.96
C GLN A 15 15.30 13.94 -25.56
N ALA A 16 14.82 15.18 -25.52
CA ALA A 16 14.30 15.76 -24.30
C ALA A 16 13.09 14.92 -23.90
N LEU A 17 13.27 14.07 -22.89
CA LEU A 17 12.17 13.44 -22.19
C LEU A 17 11.36 14.58 -21.56
N VAL A 18 10.21 14.91 -22.15
CA VAL A 18 9.29 15.86 -21.53
C VAL A 18 8.70 15.16 -20.31
N THR A 19 9.32 15.35 -19.15
CA THR A 19 8.72 14.99 -17.86
C THR A 19 7.52 15.90 -17.65
N ARG A 20 6.31 15.42 -17.96
CA ARG A 20 5.07 16.08 -17.54
C ARG A 20 4.83 15.79 -16.05
N GLY A 21 5.63 16.39 -15.18
CA GLY A 21 5.33 16.51 -13.75
C GLY A 21 5.03 17.97 -13.46
N GLY A 22 3.81 18.40 -13.75
CA GLY A 22 3.34 19.73 -13.37
C GLY A 22 2.57 19.61 -12.06
N SER A 23 2.88 20.47 -11.09
CA SER A 23 2.05 20.62 -9.90
C SER A 23 0.60 20.89 -10.31
N CYS A 24 -0.34 20.24 -9.62
CA CYS A 24 -1.77 20.39 -9.88
C CYS A 24 -2.48 20.85 -8.61
N CYS A 25 -3.29 21.91 -8.70
CA CYS A 25 -3.95 22.50 -7.54
C CYS A 25 -5.47 22.26 -7.53
N PHE A 26 -6.00 21.98 -6.35
CA PHE A 26 -7.36 21.52 -6.08
C PHE A 26 -7.86 22.00 -4.71
N HIS A 27 -9.16 21.93 -4.50
CA HIS A 27 -9.81 22.05 -3.20
C HIS A 27 -10.36 20.68 -2.77
N LEU A 28 -10.43 20.45 -1.47
CA LEU A 28 -10.96 19.20 -0.92
C LEU A 28 -12.36 19.39 -0.34
N THR A 29 -13.23 18.43 -0.63
CA THR A 29 -14.56 18.30 -0.02
C THR A 29 -14.67 16.95 0.67
N ALA A 30 -15.07 16.96 1.94
CA ALA A 30 -15.34 15.76 2.70
C ALA A 30 -16.76 15.24 2.47
N SER A 31 -16.89 13.91 2.48
CA SER A 31 -18.14 13.17 2.46
C SER A 31 -18.08 11.94 3.39
N GLY A 32 -19.22 11.32 3.70
CA GLY A 32 -19.30 10.17 4.61
C GLY A 32 -19.89 10.54 5.97
N GLY A 33 -19.20 10.18 7.06
CA GLY A 33 -19.68 10.43 8.43
C GLY A 33 -19.72 11.92 8.83
N SER A 34 -18.97 12.76 8.12
CA SER A 34 -19.09 14.22 8.13
C SER A 34 -18.95 14.74 6.70
N SER A 35 -19.43 15.95 6.42
CA SER A 35 -19.38 16.52 5.08
C SER A 35 -19.17 18.03 5.11
N GLY A 36 -18.50 18.56 4.09
CA GLY A 36 -18.19 19.97 3.96
C GLY A 36 -16.85 20.21 3.30
N SER A 37 -16.55 21.46 2.95
CA SER A 37 -15.24 21.84 2.43
C SER A 37 -14.15 21.69 3.50
N VAL A 38 -12.95 21.33 3.07
CA VAL A 38 -11.76 21.39 3.92
C VAL A 38 -11.23 22.82 3.91
N GLY A 39 -11.24 23.45 5.07
CA GLY A 39 -10.58 24.73 5.32
C GLY A 39 -9.30 24.54 6.12
N GLN A 40 -8.49 25.58 6.22
CA GLN A 40 -7.21 25.54 6.91
C GLN A 40 -7.06 26.73 7.86
N LEU A 41 -6.62 26.46 9.08
CA LEU A 41 -6.26 27.48 10.05
C LEU A 41 -4.94 28.18 9.68
N SER A 42 -4.74 29.38 10.22
CA SER A 42 -3.50 30.13 10.00
C SER A 42 -2.25 29.40 10.49
N ASP A 43 -2.38 28.49 11.46
CA ASP A 43 -1.29 27.66 11.97
C ASP A 43 -1.01 26.41 11.13
N GLY A 44 -1.85 26.10 10.13
CA GLY A 44 -1.64 24.99 9.19
C GLY A 44 -2.62 23.83 9.33
N GLN A 45 -3.42 23.77 10.40
CA GLN A 45 -4.34 22.65 10.62
C GLN A 45 -5.48 22.63 9.61
N ASN A 46 -5.70 21.48 8.95
CA ASN A 46 -6.81 21.29 8.03
C ASN A 46 -8.05 20.74 8.76
N ARG A 47 -9.22 21.36 8.51
CA ARG A 47 -10.47 21.05 9.19
C ARG A 47 -11.66 20.97 8.24
N ILE A 48 -12.64 20.16 8.62
CA ILE A 48 -13.95 20.09 7.97
C ILE A 48 -14.98 20.79 8.86
N GLY A 49 -15.88 21.56 8.25
CA GLY A 49 -17.06 22.11 8.94
C GLY A 49 -16.78 23.21 9.97
N ASP A 50 -15.54 23.71 10.06
CA ASP A 50 -15.22 24.85 10.90
C ASP A 50 -15.83 26.12 10.28
N ASN A 51 -16.80 26.71 10.98
CA ASN A 51 -17.58 27.85 10.46
C ASN A 51 -16.77 29.14 10.29
N SER A 52 -15.52 29.17 10.77
CA SER A 52 -14.62 30.30 10.62
C SER A 52 -13.69 30.22 9.41
N LEU A 53 -13.67 29.07 8.72
CA LEU A 53 -12.72 28.80 7.65
C LEU A 53 -13.37 28.82 6.27
N SER A 54 -12.66 29.41 5.30
CA SER A 54 -12.95 29.24 3.88
C SER A 54 -12.27 27.96 3.35
N PRO A 55 -12.74 27.40 2.21
CA PRO A 55 -12.04 26.31 1.53
C PRO A 55 -10.57 26.66 1.29
N ALA A 56 -9.67 25.72 1.59
CA ALA A 56 -8.24 25.86 1.37
C ALA A 56 -7.85 25.30 0.00
N GLU A 57 -6.89 25.95 -0.66
CA GLU A 57 -6.26 25.45 -1.87
C GLU A 57 -5.07 24.55 -1.50
N PHE A 58 -4.96 23.42 -2.19
CA PHE A 58 -3.88 22.47 -2.08
C PHE A 58 -3.27 22.22 -3.45
N CYS A 59 -1.97 21.98 -3.53
CA CYS A 59 -1.28 21.59 -4.75
C CYS A 59 -0.54 20.28 -4.51
N ILE A 60 -0.74 19.31 -5.41
CA ILE A 60 -0.03 18.03 -5.39
C ILE A 60 1.05 18.02 -6.47
N ASP A 61 2.23 17.59 -6.08
CA ASP A 61 3.34 17.30 -6.98
C ASP A 61 4.05 16.04 -6.49
N SER A 62 4.21 15.06 -7.40
CA SER A 62 5.03 13.87 -7.17
C SER A 62 4.72 13.16 -5.83
N GLY A 63 3.43 13.05 -5.51
CA GLY A 63 2.94 12.36 -4.32
C GLY A 63 2.95 13.18 -3.02
N SER A 64 3.26 14.47 -3.09
CA SER A 64 3.37 15.36 -1.94
C SER A 64 2.44 16.56 -2.09
N ILE A 65 1.86 17.03 -0.98
CA ILE A 65 0.93 18.18 -0.99
C ILE A 65 1.57 19.40 -0.33
N THR A 66 1.35 20.57 -0.93
CA THR A 66 1.53 21.88 -0.29
C THR A 66 0.21 22.63 -0.26
N ASP A 67 0.01 23.56 0.67
CA ASP A 67 -1.13 24.47 0.62
C ASP A 67 -0.88 25.67 -0.33
N GLY A 68 -1.89 26.53 -0.50
CA GLY A 68 -1.81 27.74 -1.33
C GLY A 68 -0.79 28.79 -0.88
N ASN A 69 -0.23 28.66 0.34
CA ASN A 69 0.88 29.50 0.82
C ASN A 69 2.25 28.81 0.63
N GLY A 70 2.28 27.60 0.05
CA GLY A 70 3.49 26.81 -0.15
C GLY A 70 3.97 26.07 1.10
N ARG A 71 3.14 25.97 2.16
CA ARG A 71 3.49 25.18 3.35
C ARG A 71 3.35 23.70 3.03
N GLY A 72 4.33 22.91 3.46
CA GLY A 72 4.32 21.47 3.21
C GLY A 72 3.31 20.76 4.09
N CYS A 73 2.42 19.98 3.48
CA CYS A 73 1.45 19.18 4.21
C CYS A 73 2.07 17.90 4.73
N ILE A 74 1.88 17.64 6.01
CA ILE A 74 2.46 16.54 6.78
C ILE A 74 1.36 15.75 7.50
N LEU A 75 1.74 14.56 7.96
CA LEU A 75 0.98 13.76 8.91
C LEU A 75 1.70 13.77 10.25
N THR A 76 1.12 14.38 11.29
CA THR A 76 1.81 14.49 12.57
C THR A 76 1.78 13.19 13.38
N PRO A 77 2.93 12.71 13.88
CA PRO A 77 2.94 11.62 14.84
C PRO A 77 2.33 12.05 16.20
N PRO A 78 1.68 11.13 16.93
CA PRO A 78 1.40 9.73 16.58
C PRO A 78 0.07 9.53 15.84
N THR A 79 -0.77 10.56 15.74
CA THR A 79 -2.18 10.43 15.34
C THR A 79 -2.42 10.57 13.85
N THR A 80 -1.39 10.92 13.07
CA THR A 80 -1.43 11.14 11.62
C THR A 80 -2.33 12.31 11.19
N GLN A 81 -2.34 13.40 11.95
CA GLN A 81 -3.15 14.57 11.60
C GLN A 81 -2.66 15.20 10.30
N PHE A 82 -3.57 15.42 9.36
CA PHE A 82 -3.30 16.12 8.11
C PHE A 82 -3.28 17.63 8.33
N GLN A 83 -2.09 18.24 8.25
CA GLN A 83 -1.85 19.68 8.45
C GLN A 83 -0.74 20.17 7.54
N CYS A 84 -0.67 21.46 7.23
CA CYS A 84 0.39 22.05 6.42
C CYS A 84 1.13 23.16 7.17
N ASP A 85 2.36 22.85 7.57
CA ASP A 85 3.12 23.66 8.52
C ASP A 85 4.18 24.49 7.79
N GLU A 86 4.46 25.68 8.31
CA GLU A 86 5.47 26.56 7.72
C GLU A 86 6.88 25.95 7.79
N GLY A 87 7.55 25.87 6.64
CA GLY A 87 8.88 25.27 6.53
C GLY A 87 8.91 23.74 6.63
N ALA A 88 7.77 23.07 6.76
CA ALA A 88 7.72 21.62 6.78
C ALA A 88 8.04 21.02 5.40
N THR A 89 8.77 19.91 5.41
CA THR A 89 8.94 19.08 4.21
C THR A 89 7.66 18.25 4.02
N PRO A 90 6.97 18.36 2.87
CA PRO A 90 5.74 17.62 2.62
C PRO A 90 5.93 16.11 2.84
N THR A 91 4.95 15.46 3.49
CA THR A 91 4.92 14.00 3.58
C THR A 91 4.53 13.42 2.22
N PRO A 92 5.35 12.55 1.61
CA PRO A 92 5.00 11.88 0.37
C PRO A 92 3.97 10.76 0.63
N GLY A 93 3.30 10.33 -0.43
CA GLY A 93 2.32 9.24 -0.39
C GLY A 93 0.88 9.68 -0.66
N PHE A 94 0.63 10.97 -0.91
CA PHE A 94 -0.68 11.41 -1.36
C PHE A 94 -0.89 11.15 -2.86
N SER A 95 -2.11 10.88 -3.28
CA SER A 95 -2.50 10.81 -4.69
C SER A 95 -3.94 11.25 -4.88
N ILE A 96 -4.33 11.58 -6.12
CA ILE A 96 -5.73 11.76 -6.49
C ILE A 96 -6.06 10.69 -7.51
N ASN A 97 -7.01 9.82 -7.19
CA ASN A 97 -7.37 8.72 -8.07
C ASN A 97 -8.26 9.16 -9.23
N SER A 98 -8.56 8.23 -10.14
CA SER A 98 -9.40 8.49 -11.32
C SER A 98 -10.82 8.96 -11.00
N GLN A 99 -11.29 8.76 -9.77
CA GLN A 99 -12.60 9.25 -9.28
C GLN A 99 -12.50 10.64 -8.64
N GLY A 100 -11.31 11.26 -8.62
CA GLY A 100 -11.05 12.53 -7.97
C GLY A 100 -10.95 12.42 -6.45
N MET A 101 -10.81 11.22 -5.88
CA MET A 101 -10.66 11.07 -4.43
C MET A 101 -9.20 11.24 -4.04
N LEU A 102 -8.96 12.01 -2.98
CA LEU A 102 -7.67 12.06 -2.33
C LEU A 102 -7.42 10.73 -1.64
N GLU A 103 -6.20 10.24 -1.82
CA GLU A 103 -5.67 9.06 -1.18
C GLU A 103 -4.42 9.44 -0.40
N PHE A 104 -4.21 8.79 0.73
CA PHE A 104 -2.91 8.70 1.36
C PHE A 104 -2.50 7.23 1.38
N GLN A 105 -1.37 6.92 0.74
CA GLN A 105 -0.84 5.57 0.56
C GLN A 105 -1.92 4.61 0.02
N GLY A 106 -2.62 5.05 -1.04
CA GLY A 106 -3.69 4.30 -1.71
C GLY A 106 -5.01 4.19 -0.93
N SER A 107 -5.07 4.66 0.32
CA SER A 107 -6.30 4.68 1.10
C SER A 107 -7.07 5.98 0.91
N THR A 108 -8.34 5.87 0.52
CA THR A 108 -9.28 7.01 0.54
C THR A 108 -9.93 7.21 1.91
N ASN A 109 -9.62 6.36 2.89
CA ASN A 109 -10.23 6.42 4.21
C ASN A 109 -9.47 7.44 5.05
N PHE A 110 -10.18 8.48 5.44
CA PHE A 110 -9.73 9.45 6.42
C PHE A 110 -10.67 9.42 7.62
N VAL A 111 -10.22 10.00 8.71
CA VAL A 111 -10.98 10.08 9.96
C VAL A 111 -11.12 11.55 10.30
N ALA A 112 -12.35 11.99 10.59
CA ALA A 112 -12.64 13.33 11.05
C ALA A 112 -13.05 13.29 12.52
N CYS A 113 -12.30 13.94 13.41
CA CYS A 113 -12.59 13.95 14.84
C CYS A 113 -12.91 15.36 15.33
N GLU A 114 -13.92 15.49 16.18
CA GLU A 114 -14.36 16.79 16.70
C GLU A 114 -13.25 17.50 17.47
N THR A 115 -13.05 18.78 17.18
CA THR A 115 -12.06 19.62 17.90
C THR A 115 -12.66 20.29 19.14
N GLY A 116 -13.99 20.26 19.28
CA GLY A 116 -14.74 21.05 20.26
C GLY A 116 -14.75 22.56 19.97
N GLN A 117 -14.21 23.00 18.83
CA GLN A 117 -14.07 24.42 18.46
C GLN A 117 -14.78 24.70 17.13
N ASN A 118 -15.60 25.75 17.08
CA ASN A 118 -16.22 26.29 15.85
C ASN A 118 -17.00 25.28 14.97
N GLY A 119 -17.34 24.10 15.50
CA GLY A 119 -17.91 22.99 14.73
C GLY A 119 -16.90 22.24 13.86
N GLY A 120 -15.61 22.57 13.95
CA GLY A 120 -14.54 22.00 13.14
C GLY A 120 -14.14 20.60 13.58
N LEU A 121 -13.82 19.76 12.59
CA LEU A 121 -13.23 18.45 12.77
C LEU A 121 -11.84 18.41 12.15
N ASN A 122 -10.83 17.98 12.91
CA ASN A 122 -9.49 17.71 12.37
C ASN A 122 -9.51 16.42 11.54
N ILE A 123 -8.66 16.35 10.53
CA ILE A 123 -8.56 15.22 9.59
C ILE A 123 -7.33 14.38 9.94
N TYR A 124 -7.48 13.06 9.91
CA TYR A 124 -6.43 12.08 10.19
C TYR A 124 -6.45 10.96 9.13
N THR A 125 -5.32 10.27 8.93
CA THR A 125 -5.26 9.10 8.04
C THR A 125 -5.48 7.76 8.75
N THR A 126 -5.34 7.71 10.08
CA THR A 126 -5.55 6.50 10.89
C THR A 126 -6.47 6.79 12.06
N GLU A 127 -7.32 5.82 12.43
CA GLU A 127 -8.03 5.86 13.71
C GLU A 127 -7.04 5.69 14.87
N SER A 128 -7.30 6.38 15.98
CA SER A 128 -6.51 6.23 17.21
C SER A 128 -7.42 6.30 18.41
N SER A 129 -7.13 5.50 19.44
CA SER A 129 -7.80 5.56 20.75
C SER A 129 -7.56 6.88 21.48
N ASP A 130 -6.54 7.63 21.09
CA ASP A 130 -6.24 8.95 21.64
C ASP A 130 -7.17 10.03 21.09
N LEU A 131 -7.94 9.71 20.04
CA LEU A 131 -8.91 10.58 19.42
C LEU A 131 -10.32 10.18 19.85
N SER A 132 -11.20 11.15 20.02
CA SER A 132 -12.58 10.93 20.44
C SER A 132 -13.56 11.55 19.46
N GLN A 133 -14.78 11.00 19.41
CA GLN A 133 -15.86 11.48 18.54
C GLN A 133 -15.47 11.54 17.05
N CYS A 134 -14.75 10.51 16.61
CA CYS A 134 -14.28 10.37 15.24
C CYS A 134 -15.33 9.76 14.32
N LYS A 135 -15.27 10.14 13.04
CA LYS A 135 -16.12 9.61 11.98
C LYS A 135 -15.29 9.34 10.74
N SER A 136 -15.51 8.19 10.12
CA SER A 136 -14.87 7.88 8.83
C SER A 136 -15.42 8.79 7.73
N ILE A 137 -14.52 9.32 6.91
CA ILE A 137 -14.81 10.23 5.82
C ILE A 137 -13.97 9.89 4.60
N GLN A 138 -14.37 10.43 3.46
CA GLN A 138 -13.60 10.44 2.23
C GLN A 138 -13.41 11.88 1.78
N LEU A 139 -12.29 12.16 1.13
CA LEU A 139 -11.94 13.48 0.63
C LEU A 139 -11.92 13.44 -0.91
N THR A 140 -12.64 14.37 -1.53
CA THR A 140 -12.71 14.51 -3.00
C THR A 140 -12.08 15.82 -3.41
N ALA A 141 -11.11 15.74 -4.32
CA ALA A 141 -10.53 16.87 -5.01
C ALA A 141 -11.45 17.33 -6.15
N ASP A 142 -11.61 18.64 -6.31
CA ASP A 142 -12.36 19.22 -7.43
C ASP A 142 -11.62 19.15 -8.78
N SER A 143 -10.32 18.85 -8.76
CA SER A 143 -9.46 18.74 -9.93
C SER A 143 -8.37 17.68 -9.72
N CYS A 144 -7.40 17.60 -10.64
CA CYS A 144 -6.21 16.72 -10.55
C CYS A 144 -6.43 15.21 -10.65
N ALA A 145 -7.66 14.75 -10.92
CA ALA A 145 -7.93 13.37 -11.29
C ALA A 145 -7.26 13.03 -12.64
N PRO A 146 -6.52 11.90 -12.76
CA PRO A 146 -5.99 11.45 -14.02
C PRO A 146 -7.14 11.09 -14.98
N PRO A 147 -6.98 11.30 -16.30
CA PRO A 147 -7.99 10.95 -17.28
C PRO A 147 -8.27 9.44 -17.24
N ALA A 148 -9.56 9.07 -17.23
CA ALA A 148 -9.99 7.68 -17.21
C ALA A 148 -9.37 6.89 -18.38
N GLN A 149 -8.55 5.89 -18.08
CA GLN A 149 -7.99 5.00 -19.09
C GLN A 149 -9.08 4.07 -19.62
N THR A 150 -9.49 4.26 -20.87
CA THR A 150 -10.27 3.29 -21.63
C THR A 150 -9.36 2.12 -22.03
N THR A 151 -9.43 1.01 -21.30
CA THR A 151 -8.74 -0.23 -21.65
C THR A 151 -9.38 -0.88 -22.87
N THR A 152 -8.70 -0.81 -24.01
CA THR A 152 -9.05 -1.59 -25.20
C THR A 152 -8.71 -3.06 -24.96
N THR A 153 -9.75 -3.90 -25.02
CA THR A 153 -9.72 -5.35 -24.90
C THR A 153 -8.89 -6.01 -26.01
N GLN A 154 -7.77 -6.63 -25.65
CA GLN A 154 -7.08 -7.63 -26.47
C GLN A 154 -7.48 -9.04 -25.99
N PRO A 155 -7.71 -10.03 -26.89
CA PRO A 155 -8.26 -11.33 -26.51
C PRO A 155 -7.33 -12.12 -25.57
N PRO A 156 -7.85 -12.80 -24.54
CA PRO A 156 -7.02 -13.54 -23.60
C PRO A 156 -6.49 -14.83 -24.22
N ALA A 157 -5.19 -15.06 -24.08
CA ALA A 157 -4.61 -16.38 -24.23
C ALA A 157 -5.15 -17.28 -23.11
N ALA A 158 -5.69 -18.43 -23.49
CA ALA A 158 -6.37 -19.36 -22.61
C ALA A 158 -5.44 -19.86 -21.50
N THR A 159 -5.74 -19.49 -20.25
CA THR A 159 -5.33 -20.24 -19.07
C THR A 159 -6.55 -20.93 -18.48
N THR A 160 -6.39 -22.24 -18.33
CA THR A 160 -7.37 -23.20 -17.86
C THR A 160 -8.01 -22.77 -16.55
N SER A 161 -9.32 -22.54 -16.61
CA SER A 161 -10.20 -22.40 -15.47
C SER A 161 -10.16 -23.67 -14.62
N ALA A 162 -9.71 -23.53 -13.37
CA ALA A 162 -10.21 -24.36 -12.28
C ALA A 162 -11.30 -23.54 -11.57
N THR A 163 -12.53 -24.01 -11.73
CA THR A 163 -13.71 -23.55 -10.99
C THR A 163 -13.46 -23.68 -9.50
N ASN A 164 -13.13 -22.58 -8.84
CA ASN A 164 -13.30 -22.45 -7.40
C ASN A 164 -14.13 -21.20 -7.13
N ASN A 165 -15.19 -21.38 -6.36
CA ASN A 165 -16.08 -20.35 -5.82
C ASN A 165 -15.36 -19.42 -4.81
N GLY A 166 -14.07 -19.12 -5.03
CA GLY A 166 -13.24 -18.33 -4.13
C GLY A 166 -13.09 -16.88 -4.59
N CYS A 167 -12.77 -16.00 -3.64
CA CYS A 167 -12.36 -14.63 -3.93
C CYS A 167 -11.17 -14.68 -4.90
N GLY A 168 -11.25 -13.97 -6.03
CA GLY A 168 -10.16 -13.85 -6.99
C GLY A 168 -8.93 -13.15 -6.39
N THR A 169 -7.89 -12.95 -7.19
CA THR A 169 -6.66 -12.27 -6.73
C THR A 169 -6.71 -10.75 -6.77
N THR A 170 -7.82 -10.17 -7.25
CA THR A 170 -8.01 -8.72 -7.29
C THR A 170 -8.29 -8.20 -5.89
N LEU A 171 -7.33 -7.44 -5.35
CA LEU A 171 -7.51 -6.73 -4.09
C LEU A 171 -8.28 -5.43 -4.36
N THR A 172 -9.56 -5.40 -4.03
CA THR A 172 -10.36 -4.17 -4.04
C THR A 172 -10.26 -3.48 -2.68
N SER A 173 -10.13 -2.15 -2.67
CA SER A 173 -10.06 -1.36 -1.43
C SER A 173 -11.18 -1.73 -0.45
N ASN A 174 -10.84 -1.84 0.84
CA ASN A 174 -11.72 -2.27 1.94
C ASN A 174 -12.21 -3.73 1.92
N ASN A 175 -11.57 -4.61 1.15
CA ASN A 175 -11.92 -6.03 1.09
C ASN A 175 -10.71 -6.97 1.18
N PHE A 176 -9.60 -6.48 1.75
CA PHE A 176 -8.42 -7.29 2.01
C PHE A 176 -7.72 -6.84 3.29
N GLU A 177 -7.00 -7.79 3.89
CA GLU A 177 -6.09 -7.55 5.00
C GLU A 177 -4.65 -7.72 4.48
N PHE A 178 -3.75 -6.84 4.92
CA PHE A 178 -2.31 -7.00 4.69
C PHE A 178 -1.63 -7.48 5.98
N PRO A 179 -0.39 -8.00 5.91
CA PRO A 179 0.30 -8.46 7.11
C PRO A 179 0.56 -7.32 8.10
N HIS A 180 0.16 -7.47 9.36
CA HIS A 180 0.48 -6.52 10.44
C HIS A 180 1.77 -6.89 11.19
N LEU A 181 2.33 -8.07 10.94
CA LEU A 181 3.63 -8.51 11.44
C LEU A 181 4.31 -9.38 10.39
N ILE A 182 5.59 -9.10 10.11
CA ILE A 182 6.43 -9.95 9.27
C ILE A 182 7.67 -10.34 10.08
N ILE A 183 7.87 -11.64 10.31
CA ILE A 183 9.00 -12.17 11.06
C ILE A 183 9.81 -13.13 10.19
N PRO A 184 11.05 -12.80 9.83
CA PRO A 184 11.95 -13.79 9.26
C PRO A 184 12.48 -14.71 10.37
N ILE A 185 12.47 -16.01 10.10
CA ILE A 185 13.11 -17.02 10.93
C ILE A 185 14.24 -17.68 10.14
N ASP A 186 15.42 -17.79 10.75
CA ASP A 186 16.63 -18.30 10.09
C ASP A 186 17.15 -19.55 10.79
N SER A 187 17.10 -20.67 10.09
CA SER A 187 17.65 -21.95 10.54
C SER A 187 19.16 -21.92 10.77
N SER A 188 19.89 -20.99 10.15
CA SER A 188 21.33 -20.80 10.38
C SER A 188 21.63 -20.06 11.69
N SER A 189 20.64 -19.36 12.26
CA SER A 189 20.72 -18.61 13.51
C SER A 189 19.46 -18.85 14.36
N PRO A 190 19.23 -20.09 14.84
CA PRO A 190 17.89 -20.56 15.17
C PRO A 190 17.31 -19.98 16.48
N ASP A 191 18.15 -19.38 17.32
CA ASP A 191 17.76 -18.70 18.56
C ASP A 191 17.68 -17.17 18.42
N THR A 192 17.92 -16.62 17.22
CA THR A 192 17.89 -15.18 16.98
C THR A 192 16.49 -14.75 16.58
N ALA A 193 15.93 -13.78 17.33
CA ALA A 193 14.71 -13.08 16.94
C ALA A 193 15.10 -11.85 16.12
N ALA A 194 14.69 -11.79 14.86
CA ALA A 194 14.96 -10.66 13.99
C ALA A 194 14.10 -9.42 14.31
N GLY A 195 13.03 -9.61 15.08
CA GLY A 195 12.00 -8.58 15.26
C GLY A 195 11.12 -8.41 14.03
N THR A 196 10.19 -7.45 14.11
CA THR A 196 9.31 -7.12 12.99
C THR A 196 10.10 -6.53 11.82
N GLN A 197 9.74 -6.91 10.61
CA GLN A 197 10.33 -6.44 9.37
C GLN A 197 9.24 -5.91 8.44
N PHE A 198 9.67 -5.27 7.35
CA PHE A 198 8.80 -4.86 6.24
C PHE A 198 8.93 -5.77 5.02
N ASN A 199 9.93 -6.66 4.99
CA ASN A 199 10.22 -7.51 3.84
C ASN A 199 9.84 -8.96 4.11
N GLY A 200 9.16 -9.58 3.15
CA GLY A 200 9.10 -11.02 3.02
C GLY A 200 10.40 -11.56 2.44
N LYS A 201 10.92 -12.66 3.01
CA LYS A 201 12.19 -13.27 2.62
C LYS A 201 12.11 -14.78 2.62
N VAL A 202 12.50 -15.38 1.50
CA VAL A 202 12.61 -16.81 1.30
C VAL A 202 14.00 -17.12 0.75
N THR A 203 14.80 -17.87 1.49
CA THR A 203 16.09 -18.41 1.04
C THR A 203 16.21 -19.88 1.44
N SER A 204 17.36 -20.52 1.19
CA SER A 204 17.61 -21.88 1.68
C SER A 204 17.57 -22.03 3.21
N THR A 205 17.76 -20.94 3.96
CA THR A 205 17.78 -20.98 5.44
C THR A 205 16.75 -20.08 6.10
N VAL A 206 16.24 -19.08 5.39
CA VAL A 206 15.28 -18.09 5.91
C VAL A 206 13.88 -18.37 5.35
N SER A 207 12.90 -18.46 6.25
CA SER A 207 11.47 -18.35 5.95
C SER A 207 10.92 -17.04 6.52
N SER A 208 9.78 -16.58 6.00
CA SER A 208 9.03 -15.45 6.59
C SER A 208 7.66 -15.90 7.09
N ILE A 209 7.32 -15.45 8.30
CA ILE A 209 5.99 -15.63 8.89
C ILE A 209 5.25 -14.29 8.85
N PHE A 210 3.99 -14.33 8.44
CA PHE A 210 3.12 -13.16 8.27
C PHE A 210 1.90 -13.31 9.18
N ASN A 211 1.66 -12.35 10.08
CA ASN A 211 0.41 -12.30 10.83
C ASN A 211 -0.58 -11.37 10.15
N PHE A 212 -1.85 -11.79 10.13
CA PHE A 212 -2.99 -11.00 9.68
C PHE A 212 -4.00 -10.90 10.81
N ASP A 213 -4.53 -9.71 11.07
CA ASP A 213 -5.63 -9.53 12.01
C ASP A 213 -6.94 -9.51 11.24
N ILE A 214 -7.75 -10.56 11.37
CA ILE A 214 -8.99 -10.67 10.61
C ILE A 214 -10.11 -9.97 11.39
N PRO A 215 -10.75 -8.93 10.86
CA PRO A 215 -11.80 -8.20 11.56
C PRO A 215 -12.98 -9.08 11.96
N GLN A 216 -13.59 -8.78 13.10
CA GLN A 216 -14.81 -9.47 13.54
C GLN A 216 -15.98 -9.30 12.54
N SER A 217 -15.98 -8.21 11.76
CA SER A 217 -16.96 -7.92 10.70
C SER A 217 -16.91 -8.91 9.53
N ASP A 218 -15.85 -9.72 9.42
CA ASP A 218 -15.72 -10.73 8.37
C ASP A 218 -16.31 -12.09 8.76
N SER A 219 -17.00 -12.15 9.90
CA SER A 219 -17.70 -13.35 10.35
C SER A 219 -18.69 -13.84 9.29
N GLY A 220 -18.60 -15.13 8.96
CA GLY A 220 -19.43 -15.76 7.93
C GLY A 220 -19.01 -15.47 6.48
N LYS A 221 -17.93 -14.70 6.25
CA LYS A 221 -17.36 -14.49 4.92
C LYS A 221 -16.37 -15.60 4.54
N THR A 222 -15.98 -15.59 3.26
CA THR A 222 -14.92 -16.43 2.71
C THR A 222 -13.69 -15.56 2.48
N CYS A 223 -12.53 -16.03 2.93
CA CYS A 223 -11.25 -15.37 2.79
C CYS A 223 -10.36 -16.18 1.83
N SER A 224 -9.56 -15.49 1.03
CA SER A 224 -8.51 -16.10 0.22
C SER A 224 -7.16 -15.55 0.68
N LEU A 225 -6.20 -16.43 0.96
CA LEU A 225 -4.79 -16.03 1.07
C LEU A 225 -4.24 -15.92 -0.34
N VAL A 226 -3.71 -14.76 -0.70
CA VAL A 226 -3.17 -14.48 -2.02
C VAL A 226 -1.72 -14.02 -1.93
N PHE A 227 -0.92 -14.42 -2.91
CA PHE A 227 0.44 -13.90 -3.11
C PHE A 227 0.47 -13.18 -4.46
N LEU A 228 0.73 -11.88 -4.43
CA LEU A 228 0.81 -11.05 -5.62
C LEU A 228 2.28 -10.84 -5.97
N PHE A 229 2.64 -11.13 -7.21
CA PHE A 229 4.01 -10.99 -7.67
C PHE A 229 4.05 -10.20 -8.99
N PRO A 230 3.82 -8.87 -8.95
CA PRO A 230 3.82 -8.03 -10.14
C PRO A 230 5.22 -7.98 -10.79
N ASN A 231 5.33 -7.43 -12.00
CA ASN A 231 6.65 -7.21 -12.57
C ASN A 231 7.34 -6.07 -11.83
N GLN A 232 8.67 -6.12 -11.77
CA GLN A 232 9.46 -5.05 -11.16
C GLN A 232 9.23 -3.68 -11.82
N ALA A 233 8.89 -3.66 -13.11
CA ALA A 233 8.59 -2.44 -13.85
C ALA A 233 7.23 -1.80 -13.47
N ASP A 234 6.32 -2.58 -12.87
CA ASP A 234 5.01 -2.11 -12.47
C ASP A 234 5.04 -1.54 -11.03
N LEU A 235 6.07 -1.89 -10.26
CA LEU A 235 6.25 -1.43 -8.88
C LEU A 235 6.71 0.03 -8.83
N GLN A 236 6.05 0.83 -7.98
CA GLN A 236 6.37 2.25 -7.78
C GLN A 236 7.04 2.52 -6.42
N THR A 237 6.53 1.88 -5.37
CA THR A 237 6.92 2.09 -3.96
C THR A 237 7.60 0.88 -3.34
N SER A 238 7.60 -0.25 -4.05
CA SER A 238 8.21 -1.50 -3.60
C SER A 238 9.26 -1.98 -4.60
N SER A 239 10.01 -2.99 -4.20
CA SER A 239 10.95 -3.70 -5.06
C SER A 239 11.12 -5.13 -4.55
N PHE A 240 11.62 -6.00 -5.42
CA PHE A 240 12.02 -7.34 -5.03
C PHE A 240 13.36 -7.72 -5.67
N THR A 241 13.99 -8.72 -5.06
CA THR A 241 15.06 -9.52 -5.67
C THR A 241 14.56 -10.96 -5.79
N PHE A 242 14.79 -11.59 -6.94
CA PHE A 242 14.29 -12.93 -7.21
C PHE A 242 15.28 -13.74 -8.05
N SER A 243 15.52 -14.98 -7.64
CA SER A 243 16.28 -15.96 -8.41
C SER A 243 15.89 -17.39 -7.99
N GLY A 244 16.29 -18.39 -8.78
CA GLY A 244 15.99 -19.80 -8.52
C GLY A 244 14.78 -20.30 -9.31
N ASP A 245 14.17 -21.39 -8.82
CA ASP A 245 13.09 -22.11 -9.51
C ASP A 245 11.68 -21.62 -9.17
N GLY A 246 11.55 -20.63 -8.28
CA GLY A 246 10.27 -20.01 -7.91
C GLY A 246 9.39 -20.88 -7.01
N LYS A 247 9.84 -22.05 -6.56
CA LYS A 247 9.06 -22.89 -5.66
C LYS A 247 9.06 -22.33 -4.24
N ILE A 248 7.87 -22.02 -3.74
CA ILE A 248 7.62 -21.55 -2.37
C ILE A 248 6.52 -22.42 -1.77
N ASP A 249 6.80 -22.98 -0.61
CA ASP A 249 5.82 -23.70 0.22
C ASP A 249 5.11 -22.71 1.13
N PHE A 250 3.79 -22.84 1.23
CA PHE A 250 2.95 -22.03 2.09
C PHE A 250 2.31 -22.90 3.16
N ALA A 251 2.31 -22.42 4.40
CA ALA A 251 1.69 -23.13 5.51
C ALA A 251 0.89 -22.18 6.40
N ALA A 252 -0.24 -22.64 6.94
CA ALA A 252 -0.89 -22.00 8.07
C ALA A 252 -0.25 -22.51 9.37
N LEU A 253 -0.08 -21.61 10.34
CA LEU A 253 0.53 -21.94 11.62
C LEU A 253 -0.51 -22.14 12.73
N SER A 254 -0.11 -22.79 13.82
CA SER A 254 -0.98 -23.13 14.95
C SER A 254 -1.34 -21.92 15.84
N SER A 255 -0.59 -20.84 15.74
CA SER A 255 -0.81 -19.58 16.47
C SER A 255 -0.08 -18.42 15.78
N ALA A 256 -0.45 -17.20 16.15
CA ALA A 256 0.26 -15.99 15.72
C ALA A 256 1.74 -16.00 16.14
N ALA A 257 2.62 -15.43 15.31
CA ALA A 257 4.00 -15.13 15.69
C ALA A 257 4.09 -13.84 16.53
N THR A 258 5.23 -13.61 17.16
CA THR A 258 5.52 -12.37 17.91
C THR A 258 6.85 -11.78 17.44
N SER A 259 7.17 -10.56 17.88
CA SER A 259 8.48 -9.94 17.61
C SER A 259 9.67 -10.69 18.23
N SER A 260 9.41 -11.64 19.15
CA SER A 260 10.43 -12.51 19.74
C SER A 260 10.49 -13.90 19.10
N THR A 261 9.75 -14.12 18.01
CA THR A 261 9.78 -15.40 17.30
C THR A 261 11.14 -15.63 16.63
N THR A 262 11.64 -16.85 16.77
CA THR A 262 12.88 -17.39 16.22
C THR A 262 12.57 -18.67 15.46
N PHE A 263 13.54 -19.26 14.77
CA PHE A 263 13.36 -20.56 14.14
C PHE A 263 12.98 -21.67 15.15
N ASN A 264 13.63 -21.70 16.31
CA ASN A 264 13.40 -22.75 17.32
C ASN A 264 12.06 -22.63 18.06
N ASN A 265 11.48 -21.43 18.14
CA ASN A 265 10.23 -21.20 18.87
C ASN A 265 9.04 -20.83 17.96
N ALA A 266 9.23 -20.88 16.64
CA ALA A 266 8.17 -20.61 15.68
C ALA A 266 6.94 -21.50 15.95
N PRO A 267 5.71 -20.95 15.82
CA PRO A 267 4.50 -21.76 15.89
C PRO A 267 4.56 -22.94 14.91
N SER A 268 4.10 -24.11 15.33
CA SER A 268 4.08 -25.29 14.47
C SER A 268 3.12 -25.12 13.30
N VAL A 269 3.40 -25.78 12.17
CA VAL A 269 2.48 -25.86 11.04
C VAL A 269 1.18 -26.55 11.48
N SER A 270 0.05 -25.86 11.36
CA SER A 270 -1.29 -26.42 11.60
C SER A 270 -1.87 -27.05 10.35
N GLN A 271 -1.59 -26.45 9.19
CA GLN A 271 -2.00 -26.95 7.88
C GLN A 271 -0.97 -26.58 6.82
N ASP A 272 -0.51 -27.58 6.09
CA ASP A 272 0.26 -27.38 4.85
C ASP A 272 -0.70 -26.92 3.74
N LEU A 273 -0.42 -25.77 3.12
CA LEU A 273 -1.21 -25.20 2.02
C LEU A 273 -0.59 -25.54 0.65
N GLY A 274 0.58 -26.18 0.66
CA GLY A 274 1.26 -26.69 -0.51
C GLY A 274 2.25 -25.72 -1.15
N THR A 275 2.93 -26.23 -2.16
CA THR A 275 3.96 -25.51 -2.89
C THR A 275 3.42 -24.90 -4.18
N ILE A 276 3.71 -23.61 -4.40
CA ILE A 276 3.42 -22.87 -5.64
C ILE A 276 4.73 -22.52 -6.32
N THR A 277 4.75 -22.63 -7.66
CA THR A 277 5.87 -22.11 -8.46
C THR A 277 5.53 -20.70 -8.91
N VAL A 278 6.16 -19.71 -8.29
CA VAL A 278 5.92 -18.29 -8.52
C VAL A 278 6.90 -17.69 -9.52
N SER A 279 6.45 -16.68 -10.25
CA SER A 279 7.24 -15.85 -11.14
C SER A 279 6.63 -14.45 -11.25
N PRO A 280 7.45 -13.40 -11.47
CA PRO A 280 6.96 -12.03 -11.64
C PRO A 280 5.91 -11.89 -12.75
N GLY A 281 5.04 -10.90 -12.62
CA GLY A 281 3.92 -10.63 -13.52
C GLY A 281 2.67 -11.50 -13.29
N ASN A 282 2.55 -12.14 -12.13
CA ASN A 282 1.46 -13.08 -11.84
C ASN A 282 0.86 -12.86 -10.45
N SER A 283 -0.32 -13.43 -10.24
CA SER A 283 -1.01 -13.47 -8.95
C SER A 283 -1.44 -14.89 -8.63
N TYR A 284 -1.34 -15.28 -7.37
CA TYR A 284 -1.57 -16.65 -6.93
C TYR A 284 -2.58 -16.65 -5.78
N VAL A 285 -3.66 -17.43 -5.90
CA VAL A 285 -4.47 -17.82 -4.73
C VAL A 285 -3.77 -19.00 -4.09
N VAL A 286 -3.32 -18.83 -2.85
CA VAL A 286 -2.68 -19.89 -2.07
C VAL A 286 -3.71 -20.85 -1.51
N SER A 287 -4.74 -20.30 -0.86
CA SER A 287 -5.82 -21.09 -0.27
C SER A 287 -7.08 -20.22 -0.10
N THR A 288 -8.24 -20.88 -0.09
CA THR A 288 -9.53 -20.23 0.19
C THR A 288 -10.20 -20.97 1.35
N PHE A 289 -10.64 -20.24 2.36
CA PHE A 289 -11.16 -20.77 3.62
C PHE A 289 -12.22 -19.82 4.22
N SER A 290 -12.95 -20.29 5.23
CA SER A 290 -13.84 -19.41 6.00
C SER A 290 -13.04 -18.40 6.80
N CYS A 291 -13.41 -17.12 6.76
CA CYS A 291 -12.67 -16.08 7.46
C CYS A 291 -12.61 -16.37 8.98
N PRO A 292 -11.42 -16.44 9.60
CA PRO A 292 -11.26 -16.60 11.04
C PRO A 292 -11.48 -15.26 11.74
N ALA A 293 -12.70 -14.72 11.61
CA ALA A 293 -13.06 -13.39 12.06
C ALA A 293 -12.79 -13.19 13.56
N GLY A 294 -12.23 -12.03 13.90
CA GLY A 294 -11.85 -11.65 15.26
C GLY A 294 -10.55 -12.29 15.75
N GLN A 295 -9.77 -12.93 14.87
CA GLN A 295 -8.53 -13.63 15.24
C GLN A 295 -7.32 -13.08 14.48
N THR A 296 -6.17 -13.10 15.15
CA THR A 296 -4.87 -13.00 14.49
C THR A 296 -4.46 -14.39 14.02
N VAL A 297 -4.19 -14.52 12.72
CA VAL A 297 -3.71 -15.77 12.10
C VAL A 297 -2.34 -15.59 11.48
N ALA A 298 -1.58 -16.67 11.36
CA ALA A 298 -0.22 -16.62 10.82
C ALA A 298 -0.01 -17.63 9.68
N TYR A 299 0.73 -17.19 8.66
CA TYR A 299 1.14 -18.02 7.52
C TYR A 299 2.65 -17.93 7.31
N GLU A 300 3.28 -19.05 6.96
CA GLU A 300 4.71 -19.13 6.63
C GLU A 300 4.89 -19.24 5.11
N MET A 301 5.84 -18.47 4.58
CA MET A 301 6.44 -18.68 3.26
C MET A 301 7.84 -19.28 3.43
N LYS A 302 8.05 -20.47 2.85
CA LYS A 302 9.31 -21.22 2.98
C LYS A 302 9.82 -21.69 1.63
N ASN A 303 11.14 -21.82 1.51
CA ASN A 303 11.76 -22.37 0.30
C ASN A 303 11.41 -23.86 0.12
N ALA A 304 10.98 -24.23 -1.09
CA ALA A 304 10.66 -25.61 -1.48
C ALA A 304 11.55 -26.14 -2.63
N GLY A 305 12.70 -25.50 -2.86
CA GLY A 305 13.54 -25.73 -4.02
C GLY A 305 14.83 -24.91 -3.94
N SER A 306 14.97 -23.94 -4.86
CA SER A 306 16.17 -23.09 -4.96
C SER A 306 15.85 -21.59 -4.94
N THR A 307 14.59 -21.23 -4.70
CA THR A 307 14.11 -19.84 -4.63
C THR A 307 14.87 -19.00 -3.61
N ASN A 308 15.44 -17.90 -4.10
CA ASN A 308 15.84 -16.77 -3.27
C ASN A 308 14.96 -15.59 -3.66
N LEU A 309 14.10 -15.17 -2.74
CA LEU A 309 13.16 -14.08 -2.91
C LEU A 309 13.27 -13.16 -1.70
N GLU A 310 13.40 -11.87 -1.94
CA GLU A 310 13.19 -10.83 -0.93
C GLU A 310 12.38 -9.72 -1.56
N PHE A 311 11.29 -9.32 -0.92
CA PHE A 311 10.38 -8.29 -1.43
C PHE A 311 9.89 -7.44 -0.27
N PHE A 312 9.71 -6.14 -0.51
CA PHE A 312 9.02 -5.27 0.43
C PHE A 312 7.52 -5.54 0.33
N GLU A 313 6.88 -5.89 1.46
CA GLU A 313 5.43 -6.10 1.52
C GLU A 313 4.76 -4.74 1.39
N ASP A 314 4.26 -4.48 0.18
CA ASP A 314 3.58 -3.25 -0.13
C ASP A 314 2.09 -3.42 0.14
N PHE A 315 1.56 -2.63 1.08
CA PHE A 315 0.13 -2.64 1.38
C PHE A 315 -0.67 -1.81 0.36
N ASN A 316 0.00 -1.11 -0.57
CA ASN A 316 -0.67 -0.44 -1.68
C ASN A 316 -1.36 -1.48 -2.59
N PRO A 317 -2.44 -1.11 -3.31
CA PRO A 317 -3.03 -1.98 -4.32
C PRO A 317 -1.98 -2.47 -5.31
N SER A 318 -2.03 -3.76 -5.67
CA SER A 318 -1.15 -4.30 -6.70
C SER A 318 -1.32 -3.50 -8.00
N PRO A 319 -0.20 -3.11 -8.66
CA PRO A 319 -0.20 -2.50 -9.99
C PRO A 319 -0.96 -3.31 -11.04
#